data_AF-A0A4S3K2C2-F1
#
_entry.id   AF-A0A4S3K2C2-F1
#
_cell.length_a   1.000
_cell.length_b   1.000
_cell.length_c   1.000
_cell.angle_alpha   90.00
_cell.angle_beta   90.00
_cell.angle_gamma   90.00
#
_symmetry.space_group_name_H-M   'P 1'
#
loop_
_entity.id
_entity.type
_entity.pdbx_description
1 polymer ?
#
loop_
_entity_poly.entity_id
_entity_poly.type
_entity_poly.pdbx_seq_one_letter_code
_entity_poly.pdbx_strand_id
1 'polypeptide(L)'
;MRRVGVLFGVIALLSGAAPAQQEIEDAAPAETAAVARGPSPAVMAPKAAKNRLLDITTAGPRLVAVGQQGVILTSDDGTAWTQSPSPVSTMLTRVHFTDAKAGWVLGYDATILQTADGGATWVLKHHDPKGRALYDLLFLDSNNGIAIGAYGTMLVTTDGGATWTARDDALTGLGMHLNALQKLADGTLFIAGERGLMARSTDAGATWSILDSPYAGSLFGAMPHGDKGALVYGMRGNVYAATDLASCPVVDPATWDPYARETVADAEKIAALGWRKIESPVRESLFGAVPLASGGALLIGVNGTTLKLDAGAATITAVKTPAVETLAKGVRFGEHVFAVGRRGVEDLGAAP
;
A
#
# COMPACT_ATOMS: atom_id res chain seq x y z
N MET A 1 68.03 -28.16 40.01
CA MET A 1 69.28 -27.43 40.34
C MET A 1 69.72 -26.63 39.11
N ARG A 2 69.97 -25.33 39.30
CA ARG A 2 70.85 -24.40 38.52
C ARG A 2 70.49 -24.16 37.03
N ARG A 3 69.89 -23.04 36.62
CA ARG A 3 70.35 -21.63 36.47
C ARG A 3 71.51 -21.40 35.46
N VAL A 4 71.29 -20.36 34.65
CA VAL A 4 72.22 -19.42 33.96
C VAL A 4 72.52 -19.68 32.48
N GLY A 5 72.37 -18.62 31.66
CA GLY A 5 73.03 -18.49 30.37
C GLY A 5 72.48 -17.38 29.46
N VAL A 6 72.65 -16.11 29.82
CA VAL A 6 72.55 -14.96 28.90
C VAL A 6 73.97 -14.65 28.40
N LEU A 7 74.17 -14.40 27.10
CA LEU A 7 75.11 -13.37 26.66
C LEU A 7 74.87 -12.87 25.22
N PHE A 8 75.03 -11.56 25.10
CA PHE A 8 74.94 -10.68 23.94
C PHE A 8 76.01 -10.94 22.86
N GLY A 9 75.69 -10.56 21.62
CA GLY A 9 76.65 -10.40 20.53
C GLY A 9 76.10 -9.52 19.42
N VAL A 10 76.52 -8.26 19.42
CA VAL A 10 76.13 -7.17 18.51
C VAL A 10 76.65 -7.42 17.09
N ILE A 11 75.78 -7.32 16.08
CA ILE A 11 76.19 -7.09 14.69
C ILE A 11 75.53 -5.80 14.22
N ALA A 12 76.36 -4.76 14.03
CA ALA A 12 75.99 -3.53 13.37
C ALA A 12 76.05 -3.73 11.86
N LEU A 13 74.93 -3.53 11.16
CA LEU A 13 74.89 -3.41 9.70
C LEU A 13 73.91 -2.30 9.30
N LEU A 14 74.54 -1.19 8.89
CA LEU A 14 74.18 -0.28 7.81
C LEU A 14 72.72 0.22 7.71
N SER A 15 72.61 1.51 7.99
CA SER A 15 71.50 2.41 7.68
C SER A 15 71.02 2.30 6.23
N GLY A 16 69.81 1.77 6.05
CA GLY A 16 68.94 2.06 4.92
C GLY A 16 67.66 2.68 5.46
N ALA A 17 67.47 3.99 5.28
CA ALA A 17 66.21 4.63 5.59
C ALA A 17 65.15 4.10 4.61
N ALA A 18 64.19 3.32 5.12
CA ALA A 18 62.94 3.09 4.41
C ALA A 18 62.15 4.41 4.39
N PRO A 19 61.57 4.84 3.26
CA PRO A 19 60.72 6.02 3.26
C PRO A 19 59.49 5.74 4.13
N ALA A 20 59.14 6.71 4.99
CA ALA A 20 57.90 6.70 5.73
C ALA A 20 56.73 6.56 4.74
N GLN A 21 55.97 5.48 4.84
CA GLN A 21 54.65 5.41 4.23
C GLN A 21 53.79 6.46 4.93
N GLN A 22 53.50 7.56 4.24
CA GLN A 22 52.39 8.41 4.62
C GLN A 22 51.12 7.56 4.58
N GLU A 23 50.55 7.29 5.73
CA GLU A 23 49.13 6.97 5.83
C GLU A 23 48.37 8.14 5.19
N ILE A 24 47.85 7.89 3.99
CA ILE A 24 46.84 8.75 3.40
C ILE A 24 45.61 8.50 4.26
N GLU A 25 45.34 9.39 5.22
CA GLU A 25 43.99 9.53 5.75
C GLU A 25 43.08 9.83 4.56
N ASP A 26 42.30 8.84 4.14
CA ASP A 26 41.19 9.03 3.22
C ASP A 26 40.21 9.98 3.91
N ALA A 27 40.39 11.28 3.65
CA ALA A 27 39.39 12.28 3.96
C ALA A 27 38.12 11.84 3.22
N ALA A 28 37.10 11.45 3.98
CA ALA A 28 35.79 11.13 3.45
C ALA A 28 35.39 12.25 2.46
N PRO A 29 34.93 11.90 1.24
CA PRO A 29 34.58 12.92 0.27
C PRO A 29 33.56 13.84 0.93
N ALA A 30 33.84 15.15 0.91
CA ALA A 30 32.94 16.16 1.40
C ALA A 30 31.54 15.86 0.82
N GLU A 31 30.61 15.55 1.71
CA GLU A 31 29.22 15.30 1.38
C GLU A 31 28.71 16.58 0.73
N THR A 32 28.74 16.63 -0.61
CA THR A 32 28.14 17.74 -1.33
C THR A 32 26.67 17.69 -0.95
N ALA A 33 26.24 18.64 -0.12
CA ALA A 33 24.86 18.77 0.28
C ALA A 33 24.03 18.78 -1.01
N ALA A 34 23.37 17.66 -1.30
CA ALA A 34 22.50 17.56 -2.44
C ALA A 34 21.44 18.64 -2.24
N VAL A 35 21.47 19.68 -3.06
CA VAL A 35 20.42 20.69 -3.08
C VAL A 35 19.13 19.92 -3.24
N ALA A 36 18.27 19.94 -2.22
CA ALA A 36 16.98 19.27 -2.27
C ALA A 36 16.21 19.85 -3.45
N ARG A 37 16.24 19.15 -4.58
CA ARG A 37 15.45 19.54 -5.74
C ARG A 37 14.00 19.36 -5.32
N GLY A 38 13.25 20.45 -5.42
CA GLY A 38 11.80 20.40 -5.24
C GLY A 38 11.15 19.40 -6.19
N PRO A 39 9.86 19.10 -5.97
CA PRO A 39 9.10 18.20 -6.84
C PRO A 39 9.25 18.63 -8.30
N SER A 40 9.51 17.65 -9.16
CA SER A 40 9.68 17.86 -10.61
C SER A 40 8.44 17.36 -11.35
N PRO A 41 7.89 18.10 -12.32
CA PRO A 41 6.71 17.65 -13.07
C PRO A 41 6.90 16.33 -13.80
N ALA A 42 5.82 15.56 -13.93
CA ALA A 42 5.81 14.36 -14.76
C ALA A 42 6.00 14.71 -16.24
N VAL A 43 6.72 13.84 -16.96
CA VAL A 43 6.83 13.95 -18.42
C VAL A 43 5.54 13.48 -19.08
N MET A 44 5.06 14.24 -20.06
CA MET A 44 3.93 13.83 -20.90
C MET A 44 4.39 12.76 -21.89
N ALA A 45 3.85 11.55 -21.76
CA ALA A 45 4.28 10.39 -22.52
C ALA A 45 3.18 9.92 -23.50
N PRO A 46 3.47 9.79 -24.82
CA PRO A 46 2.47 9.37 -25.82
C PRO A 46 1.84 7.99 -25.59
N LYS A 47 2.45 7.14 -24.75
CA LYS A 47 1.97 5.79 -24.41
C LYS A 47 1.75 5.61 -22.91
N ALA A 48 1.45 6.69 -22.18
CA ALA A 48 1.28 6.65 -20.72
C ALA A 48 0.24 5.61 -20.26
N ALA A 49 -0.81 5.36 -21.05
CA ALA A 49 -1.81 4.31 -20.80
C ALA A 49 -1.28 2.86 -20.87
N LYS A 50 -0.03 2.66 -21.31
CA LYS A 50 0.68 1.37 -21.33
C LYS A 50 1.77 1.27 -20.26
N ASN A 51 1.97 2.32 -19.46
CA ASN A 51 2.92 2.31 -18.36
C ASN A 51 2.39 1.50 -17.18
N ARG A 52 3.25 1.15 -16.22
CA ARG A 52 2.80 0.54 -14.98
C ARG A 52 1.87 1.50 -14.22
N LEU A 53 0.65 1.05 -13.99
CA LEU A 53 -0.37 1.74 -13.21
C LEU A 53 -0.65 0.94 -11.93
N LEU A 54 -0.98 1.65 -10.85
CA LEU A 54 -1.15 1.08 -9.52
C LEU A 54 -2.59 1.19 -8.99
N ASP A 55 -3.34 2.20 -9.42
CA ASP A 55 -4.70 2.40 -8.95
C ASP A 55 -5.58 3.04 -10.04
N ILE A 56 -6.87 2.71 -9.99
CA ILE A 56 -7.90 3.21 -10.90
C ILE A 56 -9.20 3.37 -10.12
N THR A 57 -9.92 4.46 -10.39
CA THR A 57 -11.22 4.76 -9.77
C THR A 57 -12.10 5.58 -10.71
N THR A 58 -13.34 5.83 -10.29
CA THR A 58 -14.27 6.74 -10.95
C THR A 58 -14.31 8.11 -10.26
N ALA A 59 -14.37 9.18 -11.05
CA ALA A 59 -14.71 10.53 -10.64
C ALA A 59 -16.02 10.92 -11.36
N GLY A 60 -17.16 10.59 -10.75
CA GLY A 60 -18.46 10.72 -11.44
C GLY A 60 -18.51 9.86 -12.71
N PRO A 61 -18.75 10.45 -13.90
CA PRO A 61 -18.83 9.70 -15.17
C PRO A 61 -17.48 9.39 -15.80
N ARG A 62 -16.36 9.74 -15.15
CA ARG A 62 -15.00 9.62 -15.69
C ARG A 62 -14.19 8.58 -14.93
N LEU A 63 -13.28 7.91 -15.62
CA LEU A 63 -12.22 7.11 -15.03
C LEU A 63 -10.95 7.93 -14.79
N VAL A 64 -10.28 7.67 -13.68
CA VAL A 64 -8.98 8.22 -13.35
C VAL A 64 -8.04 7.10 -12.91
N ALA A 65 -6.86 7.02 -13.51
CA ALA A 65 -5.84 6.02 -13.18
C ALA A 65 -4.48 6.67 -12.89
N VAL A 66 -3.71 6.10 -11.97
CA VAL A 66 -2.41 6.64 -11.56
C VAL A 66 -1.32 5.57 -11.50
N GLY A 67 -0.07 5.99 -11.61
CA GLY A 67 1.04 5.04 -11.54
C GLY A 67 2.44 5.63 -11.60
N GLN A 68 3.30 4.89 -12.30
CA GLN A 68 4.72 5.14 -12.39
C GLN A 68 5.03 6.54 -12.95
N GLN A 69 6.07 7.17 -12.41
CA GLN A 69 6.62 8.45 -12.89
C GLN A 69 5.62 9.62 -12.91
N GLY A 70 4.72 9.67 -11.93
CA GLY A 70 3.75 10.76 -11.81
C GLY A 70 2.64 10.70 -12.85
N VAL A 71 2.48 9.59 -13.56
CA VAL A 71 1.42 9.43 -14.56
C VAL A 71 0.06 9.46 -13.89
N ILE A 72 -0.79 10.37 -14.36
CA ILE A 72 -2.22 10.46 -14.08
C ILE A 72 -2.94 10.43 -15.41
N LEU A 73 -3.91 9.55 -15.58
CA LEU A 73 -4.68 9.37 -16.80
C LEU A 73 -6.16 9.60 -16.50
N THR A 74 -6.86 10.16 -17.47
CA THR A 74 -8.32 10.32 -17.46
C THR A 74 -8.95 9.71 -18.70
N SER A 75 -10.17 9.20 -18.57
CA SER A 75 -10.96 8.70 -19.70
C SER A 75 -12.45 8.81 -19.40
N ASP A 76 -13.24 9.24 -20.39
CA ASP A 76 -14.70 9.33 -20.27
C ASP A 76 -15.42 8.08 -20.83
N ASP A 77 -14.70 7.18 -21.50
CA ASP A 77 -15.25 5.99 -22.14
C ASP A 77 -14.47 4.69 -21.84
N GLY A 78 -13.36 4.76 -21.12
CA GLY A 78 -12.47 3.65 -20.79
C GLY A 78 -11.57 3.17 -21.94
N THR A 79 -11.71 3.73 -23.14
CA THR A 79 -10.98 3.33 -24.35
C THR A 79 -10.00 4.41 -24.84
N ALA A 80 -10.37 5.69 -24.71
CA ALA A 80 -9.56 6.84 -25.04
C ALA A 80 -9.01 7.48 -23.76
N TRP A 81 -7.69 7.42 -23.60
CA TRP A 81 -7.00 7.88 -22.38
C TRP A 81 -6.14 9.10 -22.66
N THR A 82 -6.29 10.13 -21.82
CA THR A 82 -5.49 11.35 -21.86
C THR A 82 -4.68 11.48 -20.58
N GLN A 83 -3.38 11.77 -20.68
CA GLN A 83 -2.57 12.07 -19.50
C GLN A 83 -2.88 13.48 -19.01
N SER A 84 -3.17 13.62 -17.72
CA SER A 84 -3.26 14.91 -17.03
C SER A 84 -1.87 15.36 -16.57
N PRO A 85 -1.54 16.66 -16.62
CA PRO A 85 -0.31 17.17 -16.04
C PRO A 85 -0.22 16.87 -14.54
N SER A 86 0.94 16.41 -14.09
CA SER A 86 1.25 16.17 -12.68
C SER A 86 2.45 17.02 -12.26
N PRO A 87 2.40 17.68 -11.09
CA PRO A 87 3.50 18.49 -10.57
C PRO A 87 4.66 17.63 -10.02
N VAL A 88 4.51 16.31 -9.97
CA VAL A 88 5.50 15.36 -9.45
C VAL A 88 5.80 14.27 -10.48
N SER A 89 7.01 13.73 -10.43
CA SER A 89 7.49 12.61 -11.25
C SER A 89 7.78 11.35 -10.41
N THR A 90 7.38 11.36 -9.13
CA THR A 90 7.47 10.20 -8.24
C THR A 90 6.34 9.20 -8.53
N MET A 91 6.46 7.96 -8.05
CA MET A 91 5.44 6.95 -8.29
C MET A 91 4.18 7.23 -7.46
N LEU A 92 3.03 7.25 -8.13
CA LEU A 92 1.71 7.45 -7.53
C LEU A 92 1.04 6.10 -7.28
N THR A 93 0.51 5.90 -6.08
CA THR A 93 0.10 4.60 -5.54
C THR A 93 -1.42 4.46 -5.36
N ARG A 94 -2.13 5.59 -5.16
CA ARG A 94 -3.57 5.62 -4.87
C ARG A 94 -4.21 6.85 -5.50
N VAL A 95 -5.42 6.70 -6.00
CA VAL A 95 -6.33 7.78 -6.39
C VAL A 95 -7.69 7.58 -5.72
N HIS A 96 -8.21 8.64 -5.10
CA HIS A 96 -9.49 8.60 -4.39
C HIS A 96 -10.29 9.87 -4.68
N PHE A 97 -11.59 9.73 -4.89
CA PHE A 97 -12.50 10.84 -5.12
C PHE A 97 -13.62 10.80 -4.08
N THR A 98 -13.90 11.94 -3.43
CA THR A 98 -15.04 12.09 -2.51
C THR A 98 -16.32 12.45 -3.26
N ASP A 99 -16.18 13.06 -4.44
CA ASP A 99 -17.27 13.36 -5.36
C ASP A 99 -16.75 13.39 -6.82
N ALA A 100 -17.59 13.82 -7.77
CA ALA A 100 -17.22 13.85 -9.20
C ALA A 100 -16.09 14.83 -9.55
N LYS A 101 -15.70 15.73 -8.64
CA LYS A 101 -14.74 16.81 -8.86
C LYS A 101 -13.58 16.79 -7.87
N ALA A 102 -13.87 16.61 -6.59
CA ALA A 102 -12.90 16.65 -5.51
C ALA A 102 -12.23 15.27 -5.35
N GLY A 103 -10.92 15.25 -5.50
CA GLY A 103 -10.13 14.03 -5.41
C GLY A 103 -8.70 14.27 -4.97
N TRP A 104 -8.04 13.17 -4.62
CA TRP A 104 -6.68 13.13 -4.13
C TRP A 104 -5.90 12.00 -4.76
N VAL A 105 -4.60 12.21 -4.84
CA VAL A 105 -3.64 11.22 -5.30
C VAL A 105 -2.51 11.15 -4.30
N LEU A 106 -2.08 9.94 -3.95
CA LEU A 106 -0.98 9.69 -3.04
C LEU A 106 0.18 8.98 -3.75
N GLY A 107 1.37 9.00 -3.15
CA GLY A 107 2.51 8.31 -3.71
C GLY A 107 3.74 8.20 -2.81
N TYR A 108 4.87 7.95 -3.47
CA TYR A 108 6.21 8.01 -2.90
C TYR A 108 6.55 9.45 -2.48
N ASP A 109 7.61 9.61 -1.68
CA ASP A 109 8.04 10.90 -1.13
C ASP A 109 6.91 11.59 -0.33
N ALA A 110 6.11 10.77 0.38
CA ALA A 110 4.87 11.14 1.06
C ALA A 110 3.92 12.01 0.22
N THR A 111 3.99 11.93 -1.12
CA THR A 111 3.30 12.89 -1.98
C THR A 111 1.80 12.83 -1.81
N ILE A 112 1.17 14.00 -1.69
CA ILE A 112 -0.29 14.18 -1.70
C ILE A 112 -0.63 15.28 -2.70
N LEU A 113 -1.43 14.94 -3.72
CA LEU A 113 -2.01 15.88 -4.68
C LEU A 113 -3.51 16.00 -4.44
N GLN A 114 -4.08 17.15 -4.79
CA GLN A 114 -5.52 17.39 -4.79
C GLN A 114 -5.98 17.92 -6.15
N THR A 115 -7.18 17.50 -6.57
CA THR A 115 -7.93 18.05 -7.69
C THR A 115 -9.28 18.58 -7.22
N ALA A 116 -9.80 19.58 -7.91
CA ALA A 116 -11.15 20.12 -7.73
C ALA A 116 -11.96 20.13 -9.05
N ASP A 117 -11.45 19.47 -10.09
CA ASP A 117 -11.99 19.50 -11.44
C ASP A 117 -12.08 18.09 -12.07
N GLY A 118 -12.19 17.04 -11.25
CA GLY A 118 -12.37 15.67 -11.73
C GLY A 118 -11.08 15.05 -12.28
N GLY A 119 -9.93 15.53 -11.81
CA GLY A 119 -8.61 15.01 -12.20
C GLY A 119 -8.04 15.60 -13.48
N ALA A 120 -8.60 16.71 -13.98
CA ALA A 120 -8.04 17.43 -15.13
C ALA A 120 -6.78 18.21 -14.74
N THR A 121 -6.76 18.82 -13.54
CA THR A 121 -5.59 19.48 -12.96
C THR A 121 -5.35 19.05 -11.52
N TRP A 122 -4.08 19.09 -11.11
CA TRP A 122 -3.62 18.61 -9.80
C TRP A 122 -2.69 19.63 -9.13
N VAL A 123 -2.94 19.89 -7.85
CA VAL A 123 -2.16 20.78 -7.00
C VAL A 123 -1.47 19.96 -5.92
N LEU A 124 -0.17 20.18 -5.74
CA LEU A 124 0.60 19.55 -4.67
C LEU A 124 0.21 20.12 -3.30
N LYS A 125 -0.12 19.24 -2.35
CA LYS A 125 -0.49 19.59 -0.97
C LYS A 125 0.54 19.17 0.06
N HIS A 126 1.19 18.03 -0.16
CA HIS A 126 2.25 17.55 0.72
C HIS A 126 3.31 16.83 -0.11
N HIS A 127 4.57 16.97 0.31
CA HIS A 127 5.73 16.32 -0.29
C HIS A 127 6.90 16.35 0.68
N ASP A 128 7.47 15.18 0.93
CA ASP A 128 8.70 15.00 1.70
C ASP A 128 9.59 13.98 0.99
N PRO A 129 10.72 14.41 0.37
CA PRO A 129 11.68 13.51 -0.27
C PRO A 129 12.27 12.43 0.65
N LYS A 130 12.19 12.61 1.97
CA LYS A 130 12.60 11.61 2.97
C LYS A 130 11.41 10.80 3.51
N GLY A 131 10.20 11.21 3.15
CA GLY A 131 8.95 10.59 3.54
C GLY A 131 8.78 9.20 2.92
N ARG A 132 8.00 8.37 3.60
CA ARG A 132 7.70 7.02 3.13
C ARG A 132 6.58 7.04 2.08
N ALA A 133 6.48 5.94 1.33
CA ALA A 133 5.38 5.76 0.40
C ALA A 133 4.05 5.63 1.14
N LEU A 134 3.04 6.36 0.66
CA LEU A 134 1.65 6.23 1.09
C LEU A 134 0.95 5.17 0.23
N TYR A 135 0.05 4.38 0.80
CA TYR A 135 -0.62 3.25 0.14
C TYR A 135 -2.14 3.38 0.11
N ASP A 136 -2.76 4.12 1.03
CA ASP A 136 -4.20 4.34 1.01
C ASP A 136 -4.64 5.66 1.63
N LEU A 137 -5.84 6.11 1.27
CA LEU A 137 -6.46 7.36 1.71
C LEU A 137 -7.93 7.14 2.04
N LEU A 138 -8.38 7.75 3.13
CA LEU A 138 -9.80 7.88 3.43
C LEU A 138 -10.10 9.28 3.95
N PHE A 139 -11.09 9.95 3.35
CA PHE A 139 -11.73 11.11 3.95
C PHE A 139 -13.00 10.68 4.70
N LEU A 140 -13.12 11.11 5.95
CA LEU A 140 -14.26 10.83 6.82
C LEU A 140 -15.40 11.83 6.58
N ASP A 141 -15.01 13.05 6.26
CA ASP A 141 -15.83 14.19 5.83
C ASP A 141 -14.94 15.15 4.99
N SER A 142 -15.42 16.37 4.70
CA SER A 142 -14.68 17.34 3.87
C SER A 142 -13.39 17.89 4.49
N ASN A 143 -13.23 17.76 5.81
CA ASN A 143 -12.14 18.34 6.58
C ASN A 143 -11.17 17.28 7.10
N ASN A 144 -11.70 16.11 7.49
CA ASN A 144 -10.96 15.07 8.19
C ASN A 144 -10.56 13.94 7.23
N GLY A 145 -9.25 13.70 7.11
CA GLY A 145 -8.70 12.66 6.25
C GLY A 145 -7.52 11.94 6.88
N ILE A 146 -7.34 10.67 6.51
CA ILE A 146 -6.28 9.78 6.99
C ILE A 146 -5.60 9.14 5.78
N ALA A 147 -4.29 9.32 5.65
CA ALA A 147 -3.45 8.60 4.72
C ALA A 147 -2.55 7.62 5.48
N ILE A 148 -2.41 6.40 4.98
CA ILE A 148 -1.58 5.35 5.59
C ILE A 148 -0.55 4.83 4.59
N GLY A 149 0.54 4.23 5.06
CA GLY A 149 1.61 3.78 4.18
C GLY A 149 2.67 2.87 4.80
N ALA A 150 3.86 2.90 4.19
CA ALA A 150 4.95 2.03 4.53
C ALA A 150 5.48 2.30 5.95
N TYR A 151 5.93 1.23 6.62
CA TYR A 151 6.59 1.27 7.92
C TYR A 151 5.81 2.06 8.99
N GLY A 152 4.51 1.81 9.11
CA GLY A 152 3.64 2.46 10.09
C GLY A 152 3.27 3.90 9.76
N THR A 153 3.67 4.44 8.59
CA THR A 153 3.38 5.85 8.26
C THR A 153 1.88 6.11 8.27
N MET A 154 1.46 7.10 9.05
CA MET A 154 0.10 7.62 9.09
C MET A 154 0.15 9.16 9.10
N LEU A 155 -0.53 9.78 8.15
CA LEU A 155 -0.73 11.23 8.08
C LEU A 155 -2.20 11.54 8.26
N VAL A 156 -2.51 12.57 9.04
CA VAL A 156 -3.88 13.05 9.25
C VAL A 156 -4.02 14.51 8.85
N THR A 157 -5.20 14.87 8.38
CA THR A 157 -5.61 16.25 8.14
C THR A 157 -6.94 16.52 8.83
N THR A 158 -7.12 17.75 9.30
CA THR A 158 -8.36 18.27 9.89
C THR A 158 -8.84 19.56 9.21
N ASP A 159 -8.20 19.94 8.10
CA ASP A 159 -8.44 21.18 7.33
C ASP A 159 -8.66 20.91 5.83
N GLY A 160 -9.12 19.71 5.48
CA GLY A 160 -9.46 19.34 4.10
C GLY A 160 -8.23 19.04 3.24
N GLY A 161 -7.12 18.66 3.88
CA GLY A 161 -5.85 18.36 3.23
C GLY A 161 -5.03 19.59 2.88
N ALA A 162 -5.30 20.74 3.49
CA ALA A 162 -4.43 21.92 3.37
C ALA A 162 -3.12 21.71 4.15
N THR A 163 -3.21 21.06 5.31
CA THR A 163 -2.06 20.57 6.08
C THR A 163 -2.22 19.10 6.45
N TRP A 164 -1.08 18.41 6.58
CA TRP A 164 -1.00 17.00 6.94
C TRP A 164 0.04 16.84 8.05
N THR A 165 -0.35 16.16 9.13
CA THR A 165 0.51 15.91 10.29
C THR A 165 0.73 14.43 10.48
N ALA A 166 1.97 14.03 10.74
CA ALA A 166 2.28 12.65 11.10
C ALA A 166 1.62 12.28 12.43
N ARG A 167 1.21 11.01 12.52
CA ARG A 167 0.61 10.44 13.71
C ARG A 167 1.42 9.26 14.22
N ASP A 168 1.86 9.40 15.47
CA ASP A 168 2.64 8.39 16.17
C ASP A 168 1.82 7.82 17.34
N ASP A 169 1.51 6.54 17.28
CA ASP A 169 0.80 5.81 18.33
C ASP A 169 1.24 4.34 18.39
N ALA A 170 0.56 3.54 19.21
CA ALA A 170 0.93 2.13 19.40
C ALA A 170 0.77 1.28 18.12
N LEU A 171 -0.13 1.65 17.19
CA LEU A 171 -0.29 0.94 15.92
C LEU A 171 0.86 1.31 14.97
N THR A 172 1.13 2.61 14.80
CA THR A 172 2.19 3.07 13.89
C THR A 172 3.59 2.69 14.39
N GLY A 173 3.78 2.66 15.72
CA GLY A 173 5.00 2.21 16.38
C GLY A 173 5.38 0.75 16.13
N LEU A 174 4.46 -0.09 15.62
CA LEU A 174 4.79 -1.46 15.18
C LEU A 174 5.69 -1.48 13.94
N GLY A 175 5.74 -0.39 13.16
CA GLY A 175 6.58 -0.28 11.97
C GLY A 175 6.21 -1.21 10.82
N MET A 176 5.02 -1.81 10.84
CA MET A 176 4.49 -2.65 9.76
C MET A 176 3.89 -1.80 8.64
N HIS A 177 3.91 -2.29 7.40
CA HIS A 177 3.17 -1.60 6.33
C HIS A 177 1.66 -1.62 6.60
N LEU A 178 1.03 -0.45 6.46
CA LEU A 178 -0.42 -0.28 6.50
C LEU A 178 -0.89 -0.23 5.03
N ASN A 179 -1.49 -1.30 4.53
CA ASN A 179 -1.69 -1.51 3.08
C ASN A 179 -3.06 -1.04 2.58
N ALA A 180 -4.11 -1.17 3.39
CA ALA A 180 -5.47 -0.80 3.02
C ALA A 180 -6.23 -0.19 4.21
N LEU A 181 -6.99 0.87 3.92
CA LEU A 181 -7.83 1.59 4.88
C LEU A 181 -9.26 1.62 4.36
N GLN A 182 -10.20 1.12 5.16
CA GLN A 182 -11.60 1.00 4.77
C GLN A 182 -12.53 1.57 5.84
N LYS A 183 -13.55 2.33 5.41
CA LYS A 183 -14.71 2.68 6.23
C LYS A 183 -15.81 1.66 6.01
N LEU A 184 -16.34 1.10 7.09
CA LEU A 184 -17.50 0.20 7.07
C LEU A 184 -18.81 1.00 7.12
N ALA A 185 -19.95 0.34 6.87
CA ALA A 185 -21.24 1.02 6.80
C ALA A 185 -21.66 1.61 8.15
N ASP A 186 -21.31 0.94 9.26
CA ASP A 186 -21.54 1.43 10.62
C ASP A 186 -20.58 2.55 11.06
N GLY A 187 -19.66 2.97 10.19
CA GLY A 187 -18.67 4.01 10.44
C GLY A 187 -17.37 3.51 11.07
N THR A 188 -17.26 2.23 11.44
CA THR A 188 -16.01 1.62 11.89
C THR A 188 -14.95 1.76 10.79
N LEU A 189 -13.74 2.16 11.18
CA LEU A 189 -12.58 2.13 10.29
C LEU A 189 -11.81 0.83 10.48
N PHE A 190 -11.25 0.32 9.40
CA PHE A 190 -10.50 -0.93 9.39
C PHE A 190 -9.21 -0.76 8.58
N ILE A 191 -8.12 -1.28 9.11
CA ILE A 191 -6.81 -1.35 8.46
C ILE A 191 -6.43 -2.82 8.28
N ALA A 192 -5.93 -3.15 7.08
CA ALA A 192 -5.21 -4.39 6.80
C ALA A 192 -3.77 -4.06 6.39
N GLY A 193 -2.82 -4.88 6.83
CA GLY A 193 -1.39 -4.59 6.69
C GLY A 193 -0.49 -5.80 6.54
N GLU A 194 0.80 -5.53 6.67
CA GLU A 194 1.86 -6.52 6.62
C GLU A 194 1.77 -7.52 7.81
N ARG A 195 2.17 -8.77 7.55
CA ARG A 195 2.28 -9.82 8.58
C ARG A 195 1.01 -10.05 9.39
N GLY A 196 -0.13 -9.99 8.72
CA GLY A 196 -1.42 -10.21 9.35
C GLY A 196 -1.90 -9.07 10.22
N LEU A 197 -1.24 -7.91 10.20
CA LEU A 197 -1.71 -6.76 10.95
C LEU A 197 -3.12 -6.39 10.47
N MET A 198 -4.06 -6.41 11.41
CA MET A 198 -5.41 -5.92 11.24
C MET A 198 -5.73 -5.00 12.41
N ALA A 199 -6.36 -3.86 12.16
CA ALA A 199 -6.76 -2.95 13.23
C ALA A 199 -8.13 -2.34 12.93
N ARG A 200 -8.87 -2.00 13.98
CA ARG A 200 -10.13 -1.24 13.86
C ARG A 200 -10.11 0.03 14.69
N SER A 201 -10.90 1.00 14.28
CA SER A 201 -11.23 2.20 15.06
C SER A 201 -12.74 2.43 15.04
N THR A 202 -13.31 2.75 16.19
CA THR A 202 -14.73 3.11 16.36
C THR A 202 -14.91 4.58 16.73
N ASP A 203 -13.84 5.37 16.68
CA ASP A 203 -13.77 6.77 17.10
C ASP A 203 -13.14 7.64 16.00
N ALA A 204 -13.52 7.36 14.75
CA ALA A 204 -13.10 8.13 13.58
C ALA A 204 -11.57 8.16 13.39
N GLY A 205 -10.89 7.07 13.76
CA GLY A 205 -9.44 6.94 13.65
C GLY A 205 -8.67 7.56 14.81
N ALA A 206 -9.33 8.08 15.86
CA ALA A 206 -8.67 8.68 17.02
C ALA A 206 -7.92 7.66 17.89
N THR A 207 -8.34 6.40 17.94
CA THR A 207 -7.61 5.28 18.52
C THR A 207 -7.80 4.01 17.69
N TRP A 208 -6.85 3.09 17.79
CA TRP A 208 -6.84 1.83 17.03
C TRP A 208 -6.69 0.63 17.96
N SER A 209 -7.56 -0.37 17.79
CA SER A 209 -7.45 -1.69 18.43
C SER A 209 -6.91 -2.69 17.42
N ILE A 210 -5.82 -3.38 17.76
CA ILE A 210 -5.26 -4.45 16.92
C ILE A 210 -6.12 -5.70 17.07
N LEU A 211 -6.57 -6.26 15.96
CA LEU A 211 -7.38 -7.47 15.94
C LEU A 211 -6.49 -8.70 15.80
N ASP A 212 -6.88 -9.78 16.47
CA ASP A 212 -6.18 -11.04 16.34
C ASP A 212 -6.47 -11.68 14.98
N SER A 213 -5.44 -11.77 14.14
CA SER A 213 -5.53 -12.27 12.76
C SER A 213 -5.23 -13.76 12.68
N PRO A 214 -6.04 -14.56 11.95
CA PRO A 214 -5.73 -15.97 11.67
C PRO A 214 -4.55 -16.14 10.69
N TYR A 215 -4.06 -15.07 10.08
CA TYR A 215 -3.07 -15.09 9.03
C TYR A 215 -1.81 -14.35 9.45
N ALA A 216 -0.63 -14.90 9.15
CA ALA A 216 0.67 -14.29 9.46
C ALA A 216 1.38 -13.66 8.24
N GLY A 217 0.77 -13.75 7.04
CA GLY A 217 1.30 -13.11 5.83
C GLY A 217 0.68 -11.73 5.57
N SER A 218 1.18 -11.01 4.57
CA SER A 218 0.68 -9.67 4.26
C SER A 218 -0.70 -9.71 3.62
N LEU A 219 -1.58 -8.83 4.10
CA LEU A 219 -2.88 -8.54 3.53
C LEU A 219 -2.75 -7.26 2.70
N PHE A 220 -3.16 -7.30 1.44
CA PHE A 220 -2.95 -6.20 0.49
C PHE A 220 -4.21 -5.38 0.25
N GLY A 221 -5.38 -5.89 0.63
CA GLY A 221 -6.63 -5.16 0.48
C GLY A 221 -7.72 -5.64 1.41
N ALA A 222 -8.71 -4.78 1.57
CA ALA A 222 -9.92 -5.03 2.33
C ALA A 222 -11.11 -4.37 1.62
N MET A 223 -12.31 -4.88 1.89
CA MET A 223 -13.57 -4.25 1.48
C MET A 223 -14.66 -4.50 2.53
N PRO A 224 -15.72 -3.67 2.60
CA PRO A 224 -16.84 -3.92 3.49
C PRO A 224 -17.49 -5.27 3.20
N HIS A 225 -17.93 -5.96 4.24
CA HIS A 225 -18.64 -7.24 4.15
C HIS A 225 -19.85 -7.20 5.08
N GLY A 226 -21.01 -6.85 4.53
CA GLY A 226 -22.15 -6.42 5.34
C GLY A 226 -21.88 -5.07 6.03
N ASP A 227 -22.65 -4.76 7.07
CA ASP A 227 -22.60 -3.42 7.67
C ASP A 227 -21.39 -3.20 8.59
N LYS A 228 -20.99 -4.27 9.29
CA LYS A 228 -19.97 -4.24 10.37
C LYS A 228 -18.76 -5.12 10.11
N GLY A 229 -18.77 -5.83 8.99
CA GLY A 229 -17.78 -6.84 8.65
C GLY A 229 -16.78 -6.36 7.60
N ALA A 230 -15.72 -7.14 7.44
CA ALA A 230 -14.70 -6.91 6.42
C ALA A 230 -14.37 -8.21 5.70
N LEU A 231 -14.18 -8.12 4.38
CA LEU A 231 -13.50 -9.12 3.58
C LEU A 231 -12.07 -8.64 3.35
N VAL A 232 -11.09 -9.48 3.69
CA VAL A 232 -9.66 -9.17 3.58
C VAL A 232 -8.97 -10.20 2.70
N TYR A 233 -8.02 -9.74 1.91
CA TYR A 233 -7.32 -10.58 0.94
C TYR A 233 -5.87 -10.16 0.79
N GLY A 234 -5.01 -11.11 0.38
CA GLY A 234 -3.61 -10.78 0.17
C GLY A 234 -2.74 -11.92 -0.31
N MET A 235 -1.59 -12.04 0.33
CA MET A 235 -0.52 -12.92 -0.08
C MET A 235 -0.99 -14.38 -0.19
N ARG A 236 -0.49 -15.08 -1.21
CA ARG A 236 -0.72 -16.51 -1.42
C ARG A 236 -2.20 -16.92 -1.52
N GLY A 237 -3.04 -16.07 -2.10
CA GLY A 237 -4.45 -16.35 -2.34
C GLY A 237 -5.31 -16.41 -1.07
N ASN A 238 -4.82 -15.91 0.06
CA ASN A 238 -5.57 -15.97 1.31
C ASN A 238 -6.67 -14.91 1.34
N VAL A 239 -7.86 -15.36 1.71
CA VAL A 239 -9.07 -14.54 1.82
C VAL A 239 -9.80 -14.92 3.11
N TYR A 240 -10.15 -13.92 3.92
CA TYR A 240 -10.91 -14.10 5.15
C TYR A 240 -12.05 -13.10 5.21
N ALA A 241 -13.13 -13.47 5.88
CA ALA A 241 -14.29 -12.60 6.10
C ALA A 241 -14.66 -12.61 7.58
N ALA A 242 -14.93 -11.43 8.14
CA ALA A 242 -15.62 -11.26 9.42
C ALA A 242 -16.98 -10.60 9.13
N THR A 243 -18.04 -11.01 9.82
CA THR A 243 -19.38 -10.41 9.68
C THR A 243 -19.59 -9.22 10.63
N ASP A 244 -18.87 -9.20 11.74
CA ASP A 244 -18.84 -8.10 12.70
C ASP A 244 -17.44 -8.01 13.32
N LEU A 245 -16.71 -6.95 13.01
CA LEU A 245 -15.39 -6.73 13.58
C LEU A 245 -15.41 -6.61 15.09
N ALA A 246 -16.53 -6.22 15.72
CA ALA A 246 -16.72 -6.17 17.17
C ALA A 246 -16.41 -7.52 17.84
N SER A 247 -16.70 -8.63 17.15
CA SER A 247 -16.52 -10.00 17.64
C SER A 247 -15.06 -10.49 17.61
N CYS A 248 -14.18 -9.82 16.86
CA CYS A 248 -12.78 -10.20 16.77
C CYS A 248 -12.03 -9.84 18.07
N PRO A 249 -11.27 -10.79 18.68
CA PRO A 249 -10.43 -10.50 19.83
C PRO A 249 -9.41 -9.40 19.56
N VAL A 250 -9.15 -8.56 20.56
CA VAL A 250 -8.16 -7.50 20.50
C VAL A 250 -6.86 -7.97 21.15
N VAL A 251 -5.72 -7.64 20.55
CA VAL A 251 -4.38 -7.96 21.06
C VAL A 251 -3.70 -6.68 21.53
N ASP A 252 -2.97 -6.77 22.65
CA ASP A 252 -2.17 -5.65 23.14
C ASP A 252 -0.98 -5.39 22.20
N PRO A 253 -0.84 -4.18 21.63
CA PRO A 253 0.30 -3.82 20.77
C PRO A 253 1.66 -4.11 21.41
N ALA A 254 1.80 -3.96 22.73
CA ALA A 254 3.07 -4.20 23.42
C ALA A 254 3.51 -5.67 23.40
N THR A 255 2.59 -6.59 23.15
CA THR A 255 2.84 -8.04 23.07
C THR A 255 2.66 -8.59 21.67
N TRP A 256 2.26 -7.76 20.72
CA TRP A 256 2.06 -8.17 19.33
C TRP A 256 3.42 -8.31 18.63
N ASP A 257 3.86 -9.56 18.44
CA ASP A 257 5.10 -9.88 17.72
C ASP A 257 4.80 -10.39 16.30
N PRO A 258 5.11 -9.61 15.24
CA PRO A 258 4.87 -10.01 13.86
C PRO A 258 5.71 -11.22 13.40
N TYR A 259 6.74 -11.62 14.14
CA TYR A 259 7.68 -12.68 13.77
C TYR A 259 7.44 -13.99 14.52
N ALA A 260 6.71 -13.96 15.64
CA ALA A 260 6.34 -15.16 16.39
C ALA A 260 4.98 -15.75 15.98
N ARG A 261 4.19 -15.03 15.17
CA ARG A 261 2.84 -15.46 14.76
C ARG A 261 2.89 -16.51 13.65
N GLU A 262 2.01 -17.50 13.76
CA GLU A 262 1.79 -18.53 12.74
C GLU A 262 0.41 -18.41 12.10
N THR A 263 0.28 -18.91 10.86
CA THR A 263 -1.02 -18.96 10.18
C THR A 263 -1.86 -20.10 10.76
N VAL A 264 -3.06 -19.78 11.22
CA VAL A 264 -4.04 -20.75 11.71
C VAL A 264 -4.71 -21.43 10.51
N ALA A 265 -4.63 -22.75 10.45
CA ALA A 265 -5.25 -23.55 9.39
C ALA A 265 -6.60 -24.16 9.78
N ASP A 266 -6.82 -24.37 11.08
CA ASP A 266 -8.02 -25.01 11.61
C ASP A 266 -9.23 -24.07 11.57
N ALA A 267 -10.34 -24.53 10.98
CA ALA A 267 -11.51 -23.68 10.74
C ALA A 267 -12.22 -23.25 12.03
N GLU A 268 -12.28 -24.10 13.05
CA GLU A 268 -12.91 -23.77 14.33
C GLU A 268 -12.09 -22.73 15.09
N LYS A 269 -10.76 -22.85 15.06
CA LYS A 269 -9.86 -21.82 15.62
C LYS A 269 -9.97 -20.50 14.88
N ILE A 270 -10.09 -20.50 13.55
CA ILE A 270 -10.31 -19.28 12.76
C ILE A 270 -11.66 -18.65 13.15
N ALA A 271 -12.72 -19.45 13.29
CA ALA A 271 -14.04 -18.99 13.73
C ALA A 271 -14.02 -18.39 15.14
N ALA A 272 -13.25 -18.98 16.06
CA ALA A 272 -13.06 -18.45 17.41
C ALA A 272 -12.39 -17.05 17.43
N LEU A 273 -11.66 -16.69 16.37
CA LEU A 273 -11.10 -15.34 16.17
C LEU A 273 -12.09 -14.36 15.51
N GLY A 274 -13.33 -14.79 15.26
CA GLY A 274 -14.35 -13.97 14.57
C GLY A 274 -14.21 -13.96 13.04
N TRP A 275 -13.37 -14.82 12.47
CA TRP A 275 -13.10 -14.89 11.04
C TRP A 275 -13.63 -16.17 10.42
N ARG A 276 -13.87 -16.13 9.11
CA ARG A 276 -14.11 -17.29 8.27
C ARG A 276 -13.11 -17.26 7.13
N LYS A 277 -12.35 -18.34 6.94
CA LYS A 277 -11.53 -18.49 5.73
C LYS A 277 -12.44 -18.75 4.53
N ILE A 278 -12.19 -18.04 3.44
CA ILE A 278 -12.84 -18.28 2.15
C ILE A 278 -11.86 -19.07 1.30
N GLU A 279 -12.28 -20.25 0.84
CA GLU A 279 -11.38 -21.14 0.11
C GLU A 279 -11.11 -20.59 -1.29
N SER A 280 -9.82 -20.42 -1.59
CA SER A 280 -9.31 -19.89 -2.84
C SER A 280 -8.71 -21.02 -3.68
N PRO A 281 -9.03 -21.11 -4.98
CA PRO A 281 -8.47 -22.14 -5.85
C PRO A 281 -7.01 -21.86 -6.27
N VAL A 282 -6.45 -20.72 -5.87
CA VAL A 282 -5.14 -20.23 -6.31
C VAL A 282 -4.21 -19.95 -5.13
N ARG A 283 -2.91 -19.94 -5.39
CA ARG A 283 -1.87 -19.55 -4.42
C ARG A 283 -1.16 -18.26 -4.82
N GLU A 284 -1.68 -17.58 -5.81
CA GLU A 284 -1.22 -16.29 -6.32
C GLU A 284 -1.70 -15.17 -5.37
N SER A 285 -0.85 -14.16 -5.16
CA SER A 285 -1.24 -13.01 -4.33
C SER A 285 -2.35 -12.22 -5.01
N LEU A 286 -3.31 -11.77 -4.19
CA LEU A 286 -4.41 -10.91 -4.58
C LEU A 286 -4.11 -9.47 -4.15
N PHE A 287 -4.32 -8.49 -5.03
CA PHE A 287 -3.97 -7.08 -4.78
C PHE A 287 -5.18 -6.16 -4.79
N GLY A 288 -6.21 -6.48 -5.55
CA GLY A 288 -7.39 -5.64 -5.70
C GLY A 288 -8.68 -6.43 -5.61
N ALA A 289 -9.77 -5.72 -5.33
CA ALA A 289 -11.13 -6.23 -5.37
C ALA A 289 -12.04 -5.20 -6.04
N VAL A 290 -13.01 -5.69 -6.80
CA VAL A 290 -14.05 -4.89 -7.44
C VAL A 290 -15.41 -5.34 -6.91
N PRO A 291 -16.19 -4.48 -6.24
CA PRO A 291 -17.51 -4.86 -5.75
C PRO A 291 -18.47 -5.14 -6.93
N LEU A 292 -19.22 -6.22 -6.82
CA LEU A 292 -20.24 -6.61 -7.80
C LEU A 292 -21.63 -6.13 -7.35
N ALA A 293 -22.51 -5.81 -8.30
CA ALA A 293 -23.88 -5.36 -8.01
C ALA A 293 -24.68 -6.43 -7.25
N SER A 294 -24.31 -7.70 -7.42
CA SER A 294 -24.88 -8.84 -6.70
C SER A 294 -24.49 -8.90 -5.22
N GLY A 295 -23.66 -7.99 -4.72
CA GLY A 295 -23.13 -8.01 -3.35
C GLY A 295 -21.88 -8.88 -3.16
N GLY A 296 -21.36 -9.46 -4.26
CA GLY A 296 -20.10 -10.20 -4.29
C GLY A 296 -18.89 -9.32 -4.62
N ALA A 297 -17.77 -9.96 -4.96
CA ALA A 297 -16.55 -9.28 -5.37
C ALA A 297 -15.81 -10.02 -6.49
N LEU A 298 -15.14 -9.27 -7.36
CA LEU A 298 -14.13 -9.78 -8.27
C LEU A 298 -12.74 -9.47 -7.68
N LEU A 299 -12.04 -10.49 -7.21
CA LEU A 299 -10.67 -10.40 -6.69
C LEU A 299 -9.68 -10.53 -7.85
N ILE A 300 -8.65 -9.68 -7.85
CA ILE A 300 -7.64 -9.64 -8.92
C ILE A 300 -6.22 -9.68 -8.33
N GLY A 301 -5.27 -10.23 -9.08
CA GLY A 301 -3.93 -10.45 -8.57
C GLY A 301 -2.84 -10.71 -9.60
N VAL A 302 -1.83 -11.47 -9.17
CA VAL A 302 -0.64 -11.82 -9.96
C VAL A 302 -1.01 -12.64 -11.21
N ASN A 303 -0.29 -12.44 -12.33
CA ASN A 303 -0.44 -13.22 -13.57
C ASN A 303 -1.87 -13.25 -14.14
N GLY A 304 -2.60 -12.13 -14.08
CA GLY A 304 -3.97 -12.03 -14.58
C GLY A 304 -5.01 -12.76 -13.72
N THR A 305 -4.62 -13.30 -12.55
CA THR A 305 -5.52 -14.00 -11.63
C THR A 305 -6.76 -13.16 -11.39
N THR A 306 -7.92 -13.70 -11.77
CA THR A 306 -9.22 -13.08 -11.59
C THR A 306 -10.17 -14.11 -10.99
N LEU A 307 -10.77 -13.77 -9.85
CA LEU A 307 -11.61 -14.68 -9.09
C LEU A 307 -12.93 -14.03 -8.68
N LYS A 308 -14.04 -14.74 -8.81
CA LYS A 308 -15.37 -14.30 -8.39
C LYS A 308 -15.74 -14.91 -7.05
N LEU A 309 -16.11 -14.05 -6.11
CA LEU A 309 -16.76 -14.39 -4.85
C LEU A 309 -18.21 -13.93 -4.93
N ASP A 310 -19.16 -14.85 -4.93
CA ASP A 310 -20.58 -14.51 -4.82
C ASP A 310 -20.94 -14.09 -3.39
N ALA A 311 -22.00 -13.29 -3.24
CA ALA A 311 -22.47 -12.81 -1.95
C ALA A 311 -22.77 -13.99 -1.00
N GLY A 312 -22.18 -13.96 0.21
CA GLY A 312 -22.35 -15.01 1.23
C GLY A 312 -21.63 -16.33 0.95
N ALA A 313 -21.03 -16.51 -0.23
CA ALA A 313 -20.34 -17.75 -0.59
C ALA A 313 -19.15 -18.03 0.34
N ALA A 314 -18.83 -19.32 0.50
CA ALA A 314 -17.67 -19.79 1.26
C ALA A 314 -16.48 -20.15 0.36
N THR A 315 -16.70 -20.19 -0.95
CA THR A 315 -15.71 -20.57 -1.96
C THR A 315 -15.65 -19.51 -3.06
N ILE A 316 -14.48 -19.41 -3.68
CA ILE A 316 -14.19 -18.50 -4.77
C ILE A 316 -14.02 -19.29 -6.06
N THR A 317 -14.51 -18.76 -7.18
CA THR A 317 -14.38 -19.39 -8.50
C THR A 317 -13.44 -18.59 -9.39
N ALA A 318 -12.60 -19.26 -10.19
CA ALA A 318 -11.75 -18.58 -11.15
C ALA A 318 -12.59 -18.07 -12.35
N VAL A 319 -12.33 -16.84 -12.78
CA VAL A 319 -12.96 -16.24 -13.96
C VAL A 319 -11.88 -16.03 -15.02
N LYS A 320 -12.18 -16.45 -16.25
CA LYS A 320 -11.27 -16.22 -17.38
C LYS A 320 -11.45 -14.79 -17.89
N THR A 321 -10.36 -14.05 -17.95
CA THR A 321 -10.30 -12.70 -18.54
C THR A 321 -9.19 -12.64 -19.60
N PRO A 322 -9.12 -11.56 -20.40
CA PRO A 322 -8.00 -11.34 -21.32
C PRO A 322 -6.67 -11.04 -20.63
N ALA A 323 -6.68 -10.71 -19.32
CA ALA A 323 -5.49 -10.31 -18.58
C ALA A 323 -4.55 -11.51 -18.37
N VAL A 324 -3.25 -11.25 -18.56
CA VAL A 324 -2.18 -12.25 -18.39
C VAL A 324 -1.06 -11.77 -17.45
N GLU A 325 -1.03 -10.48 -17.13
CA GLU A 325 -0.03 -9.85 -16.27
C GLU A 325 -0.62 -9.47 -14.91
N THR A 326 0.23 -9.13 -13.95
CA THR A 326 -0.22 -8.70 -12.62
C THR A 326 -1.14 -7.50 -12.70
N LEU A 327 -2.33 -7.64 -12.13
CA LEU A 327 -3.32 -6.59 -11.90
C LEU A 327 -3.18 -6.05 -10.48
N ALA A 328 -3.27 -4.73 -10.32
CA ALA A 328 -3.11 -4.02 -9.05
C ALA A 328 -4.46 -3.56 -8.47
N LYS A 329 -5.32 -2.95 -9.30
CA LYS A 329 -6.65 -2.46 -8.93
C LYS A 329 -7.61 -2.61 -10.11
N GLY A 330 -8.89 -2.75 -9.83
CA GLY A 330 -9.94 -2.69 -10.82
C GLY A 330 -11.12 -1.84 -10.36
N VAL A 331 -11.96 -1.47 -11.31
CA VAL A 331 -13.15 -0.64 -11.11
C VAL A 331 -14.22 -1.03 -12.12
N ARG A 332 -15.49 -0.96 -11.74
CA ARG A 332 -16.61 -1.07 -12.67
C ARG A 332 -16.84 0.27 -13.34
N PHE A 333 -17.07 0.24 -14.65
CA PHE A 333 -17.39 1.43 -15.44
C PHE A 333 -18.33 1.05 -16.56
N GLY A 334 -19.58 1.54 -16.48
CA GLY A 334 -20.67 1.01 -17.29
C GLY A 334 -20.87 -0.49 -17.03
N GLU A 335 -21.01 -1.25 -18.11
CA GLU A 335 -21.17 -2.72 -18.06
C GLU A 335 -19.84 -3.48 -17.91
N HIS A 336 -18.71 -2.78 -17.97
CA HIS A 336 -17.38 -3.36 -18.02
C HIS A 336 -16.65 -3.28 -16.68
N VAL A 337 -15.65 -4.15 -16.51
CA VAL A 337 -14.65 -4.05 -15.46
C VAL A 337 -13.32 -3.66 -16.10
N PHE A 338 -12.79 -2.52 -15.69
CA PHE A 338 -11.43 -2.10 -16.05
C PHE A 338 -10.48 -2.45 -14.92
N ALA A 339 -9.27 -2.85 -15.26
CA ALA A 339 -8.19 -3.08 -14.32
C ALA A 339 -6.92 -2.39 -14.77
N VAL A 340 -6.04 -2.12 -13.81
CA VAL A 340 -4.73 -1.55 -14.04
C VAL A 340 -3.64 -2.43 -13.47
N GLY A 341 -2.47 -2.42 -14.08
CA GLY A 341 -1.33 -3.21 -13.62
C GLY A 341 -0.05 -2.92 -14.38
N ARG A 342 0.75 -3.98 -14.60
CA ARG A 342 2.06 -3.86 -15.26
C ARG A 342 1.99 -3.35 -16.71
N ARG A 343 0.87 -3.58 -17.41
CA ARG A 343 0.67 -3.18 -18.81
C ARG A 343 -0.21 -1.95 -19.00
N GLY A 344 -0.49 -1.23 -17.92
CA GLY A 344 -1.37 -0.07 -17.95
C GLY A 344 -2.83 -0.48 -17.76
N VAL A 345 -3.73 0.11 -18.55
CA VAL A 345 -5.17 -0.14 -18.46
C VAL A 345 -5.57 -1.35 -19.31
N GLU A 346 -6.37 -2.24 -18.73
CA GLU A 346 -6.93 -3.43 -19.38
C GLU A 346 -8.45 -3.47 -19.16
N ASP A 347 -9.22 -3.70 -20.23
CA ASP A 347 -10.65 -4.02 -20.16
C ASP A 347 -10.80 -5.54 -19.97
N LEU A 348 -11.35 -5.93 -18.81
CA LEU A 348 -11.56 -7.35 -18.48
C LEU A 348 -12.85 -7.90 -19.09
N GLY A 349 -13.65 -7.05 -19.75
CA GLY A 349 -14.94 -7.38 -20.32
C GLY A 349 -16.10 -7.09 -19.35
N ALA A 350 -17.26 -7.67 -19.67
CA ALA A 350 -18.46 -7.50 -18.88
C ALA A 350 -18.27 -8.00 -17.44
N ALA A 351 -18.86 -7.29 -16.47
CA ALA A 351 -18.90 -7.75 -15.09
C ALA A 351 -19.67 -9.09 -14.99
N PRO A 352 -19.10 -10.13 -14.35
CA PRO A 352 -19.70 -11.47 -14.31
C PRO A 352 -20.82 -11.65 -13.30
#